data_AF-M1WD90-F1
#
_entry.id   AF-M1WD90-F1
#
_cell.length_a   1.000
_cell.length_b   1.000
_cell.length_c   1.000
_cell.angle_alpha   90.00
_cell.angle_beta   90.00
_cell.angle_gamma   90.00
#
_symmetry.space_group_name_H-M   'P 1'
#
loop_
_entity.id
_entity.type
_entity.pdbx_description
1 polymer ?
#
loop_
_entity_poly.entity_id
_entity_poly.type
_entity_poly.pdbx_seq_one_letter_code
_entity_poly.pdbx_strand_id
1 'polypeptide(L)'
;MASSQDEFLSPEEAARATRHAITSELPFSIRRFDRESHTNEKIAIADVEAFNVLTITYKTANDLYEKDKKHLGKLMQMVQSSVSMHYKDTCCNPERPLQHWIATLYVTAGDDDRHEQDQARDRYHKALQPMRNPNNWELWLVRYDEAASYAQKNGVVRVSSLNAIIKDFVTAVTKVAENWTSNFLDYGRDDPRMTRKEIMRKLRVQMTNKYPNRLQLRSNTKYSASFLTIEDASIDVDGEANTIVGARGTPLTLRIARYLSSGVNGL
;
A
#
# COMPACT_ATOMS: atom_id res chain seq x y z
N MET A 1 -55.04 -70.44 36.04
CA MET A 1 -54.46 -69.16 35.60
C MET A 1 -53.00 -69.41 35.25
N ALA A 2 -52.68 -69.43 33.95
CA ALA A 2 -51.35 -69.19 33.41
C ALA A 2 -51.57 -68.75 31.95
N SER A 3 -51.34 -67.47 31.70
CA SER A 3 -51.50 -66.81 30.40
C SER A 3 -50.17 -66.96 29.64
N SER A 4 -50.16 -67.63 28.49
CA SER A 4 -49.04 -67.56 27.54
C SER A 4 -49.41 -66.57 26.45
N GLN A 5 -48.71 -65.44 26.43
CA GLN A 5 -48.78 -64.45 25.35
C GLN A 5 -47.89 -64.93 24.21
N ASP A 6 -48.49 -65.26 23.07
CA ASP A 6 -47.74 -65.34 21.80
C ASP A 6 -47.68 -63.92 21.22
N GLU A 7 -46.51 -63.28 21.35
CA GLU A 7 -46.16 -62.04 20.66
C GLU A 7 -45.98 -62.34 19.16
N PHE A 8 -46.98 -61.99 18.35
CA PHE A 8 -46.85 -61.98 16.89
C PHE A 8 -45.90 -60.84 16.48
N LEU A 9 -44.75 -61.19 15.89
CA LEU A 9 -43.84 -60.22 15.29
C LEU A 9 -44.55 -59.37 14.24
N SER A 10 -44.26 -58.07 14.24
CA SER A 10 -44.80 -57.11 13.27
C SER A 10 -44.43 -57.53 11.83
N PRO A 11 -45.30 -57.30 10.82
CA PRO A 11 -45.00 -57.63 9.41
C PRO A 11 -43.66 -57.04 8.90
N GLU A 12 -43.23 -55.91 9.48
CA GLU A 12 -41.93 -55.30 9.16
C GLU A 12 -40.75 -56.07 9.77
N GLU A 13 -40.91 -56.62 10.98
CA GLU A 13 -39.92 -57.47 11.62
C GLU A 13 -39.87 -58.86 10.97
N ALA A 14 -41.02 -59.40 10.58
CA ALA A 14 -41.11 -60.64 9.80
C ALA A 14 -40.39 -60.50 8.46
N ALA A 15 -40.56 -59.37 7.75
CA ALA A 15 -39.88 -59.07 6.49
C ALA A 15 -38.37 -58.83 6.66
N ARG A 16 -37.94 -58.19 7.76
CA ARG A 16 -36.51 -58.05 8.10
C ARG A 16 -35.89 -59.41 8.44
N ALA A 17 -36.58 -60.24 9.20
CA ALA A 17 -36.15 -61.59 9.55
C ALA A 17 -36.03 -62.50 8.31
N THR A 18 -36.99 -62.45 7.37
CA THR A 18 -36.90 -63.23 6.12
C THR A 18 -35.77 -62.73 5.22
N ARG A 19 -35.54 -61.42 5.12
CA ARG A 19 -34.40 -60.90 4.36
C ARG A 19 -33.06 -61.33 4.95
N HIS A 20 -32.93 -61.32 6.29
CA HIS A 20 -31.74 -61.84 6.97
C HIS A 20 -31.55 -63.35 6.80
N ALA A 21 -32.63 -64.13 6.84
CA ALA A 21 -32.59 -65.59 6.64
C ALA A 21 -32.21 -65.97 5.20
N ILE A 22 -32.79 -65.30 4.20
CA ILE A 22 -32.47 -65.54 2.78
C ILE A 22 -31.02 -65.16 2.49
N THR A 23 -30.53 -64.06 3.05
CA THR A 23 -29.11 -63.69 2.93
C THR A 23 -28.20 -64.58 3.76
N SER A 24 -28.66 -65.32 4.77
CA SER A 24 -27.86 -66.28 5.56
C SER A 24 -27.83 -67.71 5.02
N GLU A 25 -28.68 -68.03 4.04
CA GLU A 25 -28.78 -69.37 3.41
C GLU A 25 -28.08 -69.47 2.04
N LEU A 26 -27.73 -68.35 1.39
CA LEU A 26 -27.00 -68.39 0.11
C LEU A 26 -25.58 -68.97 0.30
N PRO A 27 -25.11 -69.87 -0.59
CA PRO A 27 -23.78 -70.50 -0.46
C PRO A 27 -22.67 -69.45 -0.42
N PHE A 28 -21.68 -69.68 0.44
CA PHE A 28 -20.58 -68.73 0.73
C PHE A 28 -19.89 -68.16 -0.51
N SER A 29 -19.82 -68.93 -1.60
CA SER A 29 -19.24 -68.49 -2.89
C SER A 29 -20.01 -67.37 -3.57
N ILE A 30 -21.35 -67.36 -3.50
CA ILE A 30 -22.20 -66.32 -4.12
C ILE A 30 -22.07 -65.01 -3.32
N ARG A 31 -22.08 -65.07 -1.99
CA ARG A 31 -21.89 -63.88 -1.15
C ARG A 31 -20.49 -63.27 -1.26
N ARG A 32 -19.45 -64.08 -1.49
CA ARG A 32 -18.11 -63.55 -1.80
C ARG A 32 -18.08 -62.84 -3.14
N PHE A 33 -18.69 -63.43 -4.18
CA PHE A 33 -18.73 -62.83 -5.51
C PHE A 33 -19.49 -61.50 -5.53
N ASP A 34 -20.65 -61.41 -4.89
CA ASP A 34 -21.40 -60.15 -4.79
C ASP A 34 -20.64 -59.09 -3.98
N ARG A 35 -19.96 -59.50 -2.90
CA ARG A 35 -19.13 -58.59 -2.10
C ARG A 35 -17.94 -58.07 -2.89
N GLU A 36 -17.26 -58.92 -3.64
CA GLU A 36 -16.14 -58.56 -4.51
C GLU A 36 -16.59 -57.66 -5.67
N SER A 37 -17.74 -57.96 -6.28
CA SER A 37 -18.37 -57.12 -7.30
C SER A 37 -18.67 -55.72 -6.78
N HIS A 38 -19.33 -55.61 -5.62
CA HIS A 38 -19.64 -54.32 -4.99
C HIS A 38 -18.40 -53.57 -4.51
N THR A 39 -17.32 -54.26 -4.10
CA THR A 39 -16.06 -53.59 -3.78
C THR A 39 -15.36 -53.06 -5.03
N ASN A 40 -15.37 -53.82 -6.13
CA ASN A 40 -14.76 -53.40 -7.39
C ASN A 40 -15.52 -52.24 -8.03
N GLU A 41 -16.85 -52.24 -7.94
CA GLU A 41 -17.70 -51.13 -8.34
C GLU A 41 -17.41 -49.87 -7.52
N LYS A 42 -17.28 -50.00 -6.19
CA LYS A 42 -16.92 -48.87 -5.32
C LYS A 42 -15.53 -48.31 -5.60
N ILE A 43 -14.55 -49.17 -5.88
CA ILE A 43 -13.19 -48.76 -6.25
C ILE A 43 -13.23 -48.02 -7.60
N ALA A 44 -13.95 -48.54 -8.59
CA ALA A 44 -14.11 -47.89 -9.89
C ALA A 44 -14.79 -46.51 -9.78
N ILE A 45 -15.83 -46.39 -8.94
CA ILE A 45 -16.49 -45.11 -8.66
C ILE A 45 -15.52 -44.13 -7.99
N ALA A 46 -14.76 -44.59 -6.98
CA ALA A 46 -13.77 -43.76 -6.29
C ALA A 46 -12.64 -43.29 -7.23
N ASP A 47 -12.19 -44.14 -8.16
CA ASP A 47 -11.18 -43.78 -9.16
C ASP A 47 -11.71 -42.75 -10.16
N VAL A 48 -12.97 -42.88 -10.58
CA VAL A 48 -13.64 -41.89 -11.44
C VAL A 48 -13.80 -40.55 -10.71
N GLU A 49 -14.17 -40.57 -9.43
CA GLU A 49 -14.27 -39.37 -8.61
C GLU A 49 -12.91 -38.69 -8.41
N ALA A 50 -11.86 -39.46 -8.10
CA ALA A 50 -10.50 -38.95 -7.97
C ALA A 50 -10.00 -38.32 -9.28
N PHE A 51 -10.26 -38.97 -10.42
CA PHE A 51 -9.93 -38.43 -11.74
C PHE A 51 -10.69 -37.12 -12.03
N ASN A 52 -11.98 -37.07 -11.69
CA ASN A 52 -12.79 -35.87 -11.86
C ASN A 52 -12.27 -34.70 -11.00
N VAL A 53 -11.92 -34.95 -9.74
CA VAL A 53 -11.32 -33.96 -8.85
C VAL A 53 -9.97 -33.47 -9.40
N LEU A 54 -9.11 -34.36 -9.88
CA LEU A 54 -7.82 -33.99 -10.49
C LEU A 54 -8.02 -33.15 -11.76
N THR A 55 -9.00 -33.50 -12.57
CA THR A 55 -9.33 -32.75 -13.79
C THR A 55 -9.85 -31.35 -13.47
N ILE A 56 -10.71 -31.22 -12.45
CA ILE A 56 -11.23 -29.91 -12.00
C ILE A 56 -10.08 -29.06 -11.45
N THR A 57 -9.24 -29.60 -10.57
CA THR A 57 -8.11 -28.87 -9.98
C THR A 57 -7.11 -28.42 -11.04
N TYR A 58 -6.78 -29.27 -12.01
CA TYR A 58 -5.96 -28.89 -13.16
C TYR A 58 -6.58 -27.75 -13.97
N LYS A 59 -7.88 -27.83 -14.28
CA LYS A 59 -8.60 -26.77 -15.02
C LYS A 59 -8.56 -25.45 -14.25
N THR A 60 -8.86 -25.47 -12.95
CA THR A 60 -8.80 -24.27 -12.10
C THR A 60 -7.39 -23.67 -12.04
N ALA A 61 -6.35 -24.50 -11.88
CA ALA A 61 -4.97 -24.04 -11.85
C ALA A 61 -4.54 -23.43 -13.20
N ASN A 62 -4.95 -24.04 -14.32
CA ASN A 62 -4.68 -23.52 -15.65
C ASN A 62 -5.41 -22.19 -15.90
N ASP A 63 -6.65 -22.04 -15.44
CA ASP A 63 -7.41 -20.80 -15.54
C ASP A 63 -6.75 -19.66 -14.74
N LEU A 64 -6.20 -19.96 -13.55
CA LEU A 64 -5.43 -19.00 -12.75
C LEU A 64 -4.14 -18.61 -13.47
N TYR A 65 -3.40 -19.58 -13.98
CA TYR A 65 -2.16 -19.33 -14.73
C TYR A 65 -2.40 -18.43 -15.95
N GLU A 66 -3.45 -18.67 -16.73
CA GLU A 66 -3.79 -17.85 -17.88
C GLU A 66 -4.22 -16.42 -17.49
N LYS A 67 -4.88 -16.25 -16.34
CA LYS A 67 -5.18 -14.92 -15.79
C LYS A 67 -3.90 -14.19 -15.38
N ASP A 68 -2.99 -14.85 -14.69
CA ASP A 68 -1.72 -14.27 -14.25
C ASP A 68 -0.85 -13.87 -15.45
N LYS A 69 -0.79 -14.71 -16.48
CA LYS A 69 -0.09 -14.40 -17.73
C LYS A 69 -0.67 -13.16 -18.43
N LYS A 70 -2.00 -13.03 -18.46
CA LYS A 70 -2.68 -11.82 -18.99
C LYS A 70 -2.37 -10.59 -18.14
N HIS A 71 -2.36 -10.71 -16.81
CA HIS A 71 -2.01 -9.62 -15.91
C HIS A 71 -0.56 -9.18 -16.09
N LEU A 72 0.37 -10.13 -16.19
CA LEU A 72 1.79 -9.86 -16.47
C LEU A 72 1.96 -9.14 -17.81
N GLY A 73 1.29 -9.59 -18.86
CA GLY A 73 1.31 -8.92 -20.16
C GLY A 73 0.82 -7.47 -20.10
N LYS A 74 -0.27 -7.20 -19.36
CA LYS A 74 -0.77 -5.83 -19.12
C LYS A 74 0.25 -4.98 -18.36
N LEU A 75 0.89 -5.53 -17.32
CA LEU A 75 1.92 -4.83 -16.56
C LEU A 75 3.12 -4.49 -17.44
N MET A 76 3.58 -5.42 -18.26
CA MET A 76 4.68 -5.19 -19.22
C MET A 76 4.32 -4.08 -20.21
N GLN A 77 3.09 -4.08 -20.75
CA GLN A 77 2.61 -3.03 -21.64
C GLN A 77 2.52 -1.67 -20.94
N MET A 78 2.08 -1.63 -19.69
CA MET A 78 2.02 -0.41 -18.89
C MET A 78 3.41 0.16 -18.61
N VAL A 79 4.39 -0.69 -18.30
CA VAL A 79 5.78 -0.26 -18.14
C VAL A 79 6.29 0.32 -19.45
N GLN A 80 6.13 -0.40 -20.57
CA GLN A 80 6.53 0.08 -21.88
C GLN A 80 5.82 1.37 -22.30
N SER A 81 4.56 1.62 -21.94
CA SER A 81 3.88 2.87 -22.29
C SER A 81 4.31 4.06 -21.42
N SER A 82 4.85 3.80 -20.23
CA SER A 82 5.18 4.82 -19.24
C SER A 82 6.66 5.23 -19.21
N VAL A 83 7.57 4.41 -19.74
CA VAL A 83 9.00 4.77 -19.86
C VAL A 83 9.31 5.50 -21.17
N SER A 84 10.32 6.39 -21.13
CA SER A 84 10.86 7.09 -22.31
C SER A 84 11.37 6.10 -23.37
N MET A 85 11.37 6.51 -24.64
CA MET A 85 11.75 5.66 -25.77
C MET A 85 13.12 5.01 -25.58
N HIS A 86 14.12 5.79 -25.14
CA HIS A 86 15.48 5.32 -24.86
C HIS A 86 15.53 4.16 -23.83
N TYR A 87 14.67 4.18 -22.82
CA TYR A 87 14.63 3.13 -21.81
C TYR A 87 13.91 1.87 -22.29
N LYS A 88 12.99 1.96 -23.27
CA LYS A 88 12.39 0.74 -23.85
C LYS A 88 13.45 -0.06 -24.60
N ASP A 89 14.28 0.63 -25.38
CA ASP A 89 15.29 0.00 -26.22
C ASP A 89 16.44 -0.60 -25.40
N THR A 90 16.78 0.01 -24.26
CA THR A 90 17.91 -0.40 -23.42
C THR A 90 17.52 -1.31 -22.25
N CYS A 91 16.35 -1.10 -21.65
CA CYS A 91 15.97 -1.76 -20.38
C CYS A 91 14.80 -2.76 -20.52
N CYS A 92 13.91 -2.59 -21.50
CA CYS A 92 12.65 -3.37 -21.59
C CYS A 92 12.67 -4.42 -22.70
N ASN A 93 13.63 -5.35 -22.67
CA ASN A 93 13.74 -6.42 -23.66
C ASN A 93 12.60 -7.47 -23.51
N PRO A 94 11.75 -7.70 -24.53
CA PRO A 94 10.63 -8.66 -24.49
C PRO A 94 11.02 -10.11 -24.12
N GLU A 95 12.26 -10.51 -24.32
CA GLU A 95 12.77 -11.85 -23.99
C GLU A 95 13.10 -12.01 -22.49
N ARG A 96 13.16 -10.91 -21.74
CA ARG A 96 13.52 -10.90 -20.32
C ARG A 96 12.27 -10.75 -19.44
N PRO A 97 12.27 -11.36 -18.25
CA PRO A 97 11.16 -11.22 -17.31
C PRO A 97 11.06 -9.78 -16.79
N LEU A 98 9.85 -9.38 -16.39
CA LEU A 98 9.56 -8.04 -15.86
C LEU A 98 10.46 -7.63 -14.69
N GLN A 99 10.86 -8.59 -13.83
CA GLN A 99 11.79 -8.34 -12.73
C GLN A 99 13.14 -7.78 -13.22
N HIS A 100 13.66 -8.32 -14.33
CA HIS A 100 14.89 -7.83 -14.93
C HIS A 100 14.71 -6.41 -15.46
N TRP A 101 13.56 -6.10 -16.08
CA TRP A 101 13.27 -4.74 -16.54
C TRP A 101 13.27 -3.76 -15.37
N ILE A 102 12.63 -4.11 -14.26
CA ILE A 102 12.57 -3.26 -13.07
C ILE A 102 13.98 -3.02 -12.52
N ALA A 103 14.80 -4.07 -12.41
CA ALA A 103 16.18 -3.95 -11.92
C ALA A 103 17.04 -3.05 -12.83
N THR A 104 16.97 -3.26 -14.15
CA THR A 104 17.76 -2.47 -15.11
C THR A 104 17.26 -1.04 -15.20
N LEU A 105 15.93 -0.82 -15.17
CA LEU A 105 15.34 0.52 -15.07
C LEU A 105 15.78 1.21 -13.76
N TYR A 106 15.85 0.49 -12.65
CA TYR A 106 16.34 1.05 -11.39
C TYR A 106 17.83 1.37 -11.43
N VAL A 107 18.67 0.57 -12.08
CA VAL A 107 20.11 0.89 -12.20
C VAL A 107 20.35 2.04 -13.17
N THR A 108 19.62 2.07 -14.29
CA THR A 108 19.86 3.02 -15.40
C THR A 108 19.14 4.35 -15.20
N ALA A 109 17.95 4.30 -14.59
CA ALA A 109 17.09 5.45 -14.37
C ALA A 109 16.78 5.72 -12.88
N GLY A 110 17.18 4.82 -11.97
CA GLY A 110 16.94 5.01 -10.54
C GLY A 110 17.68 6.23 -10.03
N ASP A 111 17.05 6.88 -9.05
CA ASP A 111 17.47 8.12 -8.42
C ASP A 111 18.99 8.14 -8.26
N ASP A 112 19.65 9.05 -8.99
CA ASP A 112 20.93 9.54 -8.53
C ASP A 112 20.64 10.27 -7.21
N ASP A 113 21.01 9.66 -6.08
CA ASP A 113 20.85 10.26 -4.75
C ASP A 113 21.39 11.70 -4.73
N ARG A 114 22.41 11.98 -5.57
CA ARG A 114 22.95 13.34 -5.75
C ARG A 114 21.97 14.25 -6.48
N HIS A 115 21.27 13.76 -7.51
CA HIS A 115 20.23 14.52 -8.21
C HIS A 115 19.05 14.85 -7.31
N GLU A 116 18.58 13.90 -6.50
CA GLU A 116 17.51 14.15 -5.52
C GLU A 116 17.95 15.10 -4.40
N GLN A 117 19.21 15.00 -3.96
CA GLN A 117 19.81 15.93 -3.01
C GLN A 117 19.93 17.33 -3.60
N ASP A 118 20.38 17.47 -4.86
CA ASP A 118 20.48 18.73 -5.57
C ASP A 118 19.10 19.36 -5.79
N GLN A 119 18.11 18.56 -6.19
CA GLN A 119 16.73 19.02 -6.32
C GLN A 119 16.15 19.48 -4.98
N ALA A 120 16.43 18.75 -3.89
CA ALA A 120 16.02 19.13 -2.55
C ALA A 120 16.68 20.43 -2.08
N ARG A 121 17.96 20.61 -2.39
CA ARG A 121 18.71 21.84 -2.14
C ARG A 121 18.11 23.02 -2.91
N ASP A 122 17.78 22.83 -4.18
CA ASP A 122 17.15 23.87 -5.00
C ASP A 122 15.76 24.26 -4.48
N ARG A 123 14.94 23.28 -4.09
CA ARG A 123 13.63 23.54 -3.47
C ARG A 123 13.78 24.33 -2.18
N TYR A 124 14.74 23.96 -1.34
CA TYR A 124 15.04 24.70 -0.11
C TYR A 124 15.50 26.13 -0.39
N HIS A 125 16.42 26.34 -1.33
CA HIS A 125 16.88 27.68 -1.72
C HIS A 125 15.77 28.54 -2.32
N LYS A 126 14.85 27.95 -3.09
CA LYS A 126 13.67 28.66 -3.60
C LYS A 126 12.72 29.07 -2.47
N ALA A 127 12.52 28.22 -1.46
CA ALA A 127 11.68 28.55 -0.31
C ALA A 127 12.28 29.63 0.61
N LEU A 128 13.62 29.74 0.63
CA LEU A 128 14.34 30.80 1.35
C LEU A 128 14.27 32.18 0.68
N GLN A 129 13.64 32.31 -0.50
CA GLN A 129 13.48 33.62 -1.08
C GLN A 129 12.64 34.53 -0.15
N PRO A 130 13.08 35.79 0.07
CA PRO A 130 12.36 36.71 0.93
C PRO A 130 10.90 36.87 0.51
N MET A 131 10.03 36.95 1.51
CA MET A 131 8.61 37.22 1.29
C MET A 131 8.43 38.55 0.54
N ARG A 132 7.79 38.49 -0.63
CA ARG A 132 7.47 39.71 -1.42
C ARG A 132 6.32 40.52 -0.81
N ASN A 133 5.39 39.86 -0.13
CA ASN A 133 4.22 40.48 0.48
C ASN A 133 4.08 39.99 1.93
N PRO A 134 4.12 40.89 2.93
CA PRO A 134 3.95 40.53 4.34
C PRO A 134 2.64 39.80 4.64
N ASN A 135 1.56 40.07 3.90
CA ASN A 135 0.24 39.45 4.13
C ASN A 135 0.18 37.95 3.79
N ASN A 136 1.17 37.43 3.06
CA ASN A 136 1.25 36.00 2.69
C ASN A 136 2.19 35.21 3.59
N TRP A 137 2.46 35.70 4.80
CA TRP A 137 3.43 35.13 5.73
C TRP A 137 3.12 33.67 6.11
N GLU A 138 1.83 33.31 6.27
CA GLU A 138 1.44 31.94 6.62
C GLU A 138 1.72 30.97 5.46
N LEU A 139 1.37 31.35 4.23
CA LEU A 139 1.67 30.55 3.05
C LEU A 139 3.19 30.37 2.85
N TRP A 140 3.96 31.42 3.11
CA TRP A 140 5.42 31.35 3.04
C TRP A 140 5.99 30.39 4.10
N LEU A 141 5.51 30.45 5.34
CA LEU A 141 5.91 29.53 6.42
C LEU A 141 5.63 28.06 6.06
N VAL A 142 4.46 27.76 5.50
CA VAL A 142 4.12 26.39 5.08
C VAL A 142 5.07 25.89 4.00
N ARG A 143 5.33 26.69 2.96
CA ARG A 143 6.26 26.33 1.88
C ARG A 143 7.68 26.12 2.38
N TYR A 144 8.12 26.95 3.33
CA TYR A 144 9.40 26.79 3.99
C TYR A 144 9.47 25.49 4.80
N ASP A 145 8.44 25.16 5.58
CA ASP A 145 8.39 23.92 6.39
C ASP A 145 8.44 22.67 5.51
N GLU A 146 7.66 22.67 4.44
CA GLU A 146 7.62 21.59 3.46
C GLU A 146 8.98 21.40 2.79
N ALA A 147 9.59 22.49 2.28
CA ALA A 147 10.88 22.43 1.62
C ALA A 147 12.02 22.03 2.58
N ALA A 148 12.01 22.54 3.81
CA ALA A 148 13.00 22.18 4.83
C ALA A 148 12.87 20.71 5.25
N SER A 149 11.64 20.21 5.40
CA SER A 149 11.39 18.80 5.72
C SER A 149 11.81 17.87 4.57
N TYR A 150 11.56 18.28 3.32
CA TYR A 150 12.04 17.57 2.13
C TYR A 150 13.57 17.51 2.07
N ALA A 151 14.24 18.65 2.30
CA ALA A 151 15.69 18.74 2.33
C ALA A 151 16.33 17.95 3.47
N GLN A 152 15.71 17.93 4.66
CA GLN A 152 16.16 17.11 5.78
C GLN A 152 16.04 15.61 5.46
N LYS A 153 14.93 15.18 4.84
CA LYS A 153 14.70 13.80 4.44
C LYS A 153 15.74 13.31 3.41
N ASN A 154 16.13 14.16 2.47
CA ASN A 154 17.13 13.85 1.44
C ASN A 154 18.57 14.19 1.86
N GLY A 155 18.83 14.40 3.16
CA GLY A 155 20.20 14.53 3.68
C GLY A 155 20.96 15.80 3.26
N VAL A 156 20.27 16.91 3.00
CA VAL A 156 20.94 18.19 2.68
C VAL A 156 21.65 18.74 3.92
N VAL A 157 22.99 18.72 3.91
CA VAL A 157 23.87 19.10 5.04
C VAL A 157 23.53 20.46 5.66
N ARG A 158 23.14 21.43 4.84
CA ARG A 158 22.81 22.79 5.30
C ARG A 158 21.58 22.84 6.21
N VAL A 159 20.64 21.90 6.06
CA VAL A 159 19.44 21.79 6.91
C VAL A 159 19.71 20.92 8.15
N SER A 160 20.87 20.26 8.23
CA SER A 160 21.28 19.50 9.42
C SER A 160 21.80 20.38 10.55
N SER A 161 22.32 21.57 10.24
CA SER A 161 22.85 22.51 11.23
C SER A 161 21.81 23.56 11.61
N LEU A 162 21.42 23.58 12.89
CA LEU A 162 20.48 24.58 13.42
C LEU A 162 20.98 26.02 13.22
N ASN A 163 22.28 26.26 13.36
CA ASN A 163 22.88 27.58 13.13
C ASN A 163 22.76 28.02 11.66
N ALA A 164 22.92 27.10 10.72
CA ALA A 164 22.73 27.39 9.30
C ALA A 164 21.26 27.69 9.00
N ILE A 165 20.33 26.90 9.56
CA ILE A 165 18.88 27.15 9.47
C ILE A 165 18.52 28.54 10.01
N ILE A 166 19.03 28.90 11.19
CA ILE A 166 18.77 30.21 11.82
C ILE A 166 19.23 31.32 10.88
N LYS A 167 20.47 31.26 10.39
CA LYS A 167 21.03 32.27 9.49
C LYS A 167 20.20 32.43 8.22
N ASP A 168 19.84 31.32 7.59
CA ASP A 168 19.06 31.32 6.35
C ASP A 168 17.65 31.87 6.55
N PHE A 169 16.98 31.44 7.63
CA PHE A 169 15.64 31.90 7.97
C PHE A 169 15.61 33.39 8.31
N VAL A 170 16.53 33.86 9.15
CA VAL A 170 16.68 35.27 9.50
C VAL A 170 16.92 36.11 8.24
N THR A 171 17.83 35.68 7.37
CA THR A 171 18.13 36.40 6.11
C THR A 171 16.88 36.54 5.24
N ALA A 172 16.03 35.50 5.16
CA ALA A 172 14.81 35.53 4.39
C ALA A 172 13.72 36.46 4.98
N VAL A 173 13.68 36.58 6.31
CA VAL A 173 12.61 37.30 7.04
C VAL A 173 12.99 38.75 7.36
N THR A 174 14.29 39.09 7.39
CA THR A 174 14.80 40.43 7.79
C THR A 174 14.08 41.57 7.07
N LYS A 175 13.80 41.42 5.76
CA LYS A 175 13.13 42.46 4.96
C LYS A 175 11.68 42.73 5.34
N VAL A 176 11.00 41.77 5.98
CA VAL A 176 9.58 41.86 6.33
C VAL A 176 9.38 42.11 7.82
N ALA A 177 10.24 41.55 8.65
CA ALA A 177 10.15 41.67 10.10
C ALA A 177 11.52 41.98 10.72
N GLU A 178 12.08 43.14 10.37
CA GLU A 178 13.38 43.61 10.85
C GLU A 178 13.43 43.66 12.39
N ASN A 179 12.47 44.33 13.02
CA ASN A 179 12.43 44.43 14.50
C ASN A 179 12.36 43.07 15.20
N TRP A 180 11.65 42.10 14.61
CA TRP A 180 11.61 40.75 15.16
C TRP A 180 12.95 40.05 14.99
N THR A 181 13.58 40.24 13.84
CA THR A 181 14.87 39.63 13.50
C THR A 181 15.95 40.08 14.46
N SER A 182 16.06 41.39 14.74
CA SER A 182 17.03 41.92 15.70
C SER A 182 16.80 41.34 17.10
N ASN A 183 15.55 41.40 17.60
CA ASN A 183 15.22 40.85 18.92
C ASN A 183 15.47 39.33 19.01
N PHE A 184 15.22 38.60 17.92
CA PHE A 184 15.46 37.16 17.85
C PHE A 184 16.95 36.84 17.86
N LEU A 185 17.78 37.61 17.17
CA LEU A 185 19.23 37.43 17.16
C LEU A 185 19.85 37.76 18.53
N ASP A 186 19.36 38.80 19.21
CA ASP A 186 19.92 39.28 20.47
C ASP A 186 19.54 38.41 21.68
N TYR A 187 18.32 37.88 21.71
CA TYR A 187 17.79 37.15 22.88
C TYR A 187 17.21 35.78 22.55
N GLY A 188 16.77 35.58 21.31
CA GLY A 188 16.02 34.40 20.91
C GLY A 188 16.90 33.22 20.51
N ARG A 189 18.07 33.48 19.93
CA ARG A 189 18.95 32.49 19.30
C ARG A 189 19.50 31.46 20.28
N ASP A 190 19.88 31.89 21.48
CA ASP A 190 20.64 31.09 22.45
C ASP A 190 19.75 30.19 23.33
N ASP A 191 18.47 30.09 23.00
CA ASP A 191 17.53 29.20 23.67
C ASP A 191 17.94 27.72 23.45
N PRO A 192 18.22 26.94 24.50
CA PRO A 192 18.65 25.55 24.37
C PRO A 192 17.56 24.62 23.80
N ARG A 193 16.30 25.08 23.76
CA ARG A 193 15.19 24.36 23.13
C ARG A 193 14.94 24.82 21.70
N MET A 194 15.86 25.60 21.13
CA MET A 194 15.70 26.14 19.79
C MET A 194 15.69 25.02 18.76
N THR A 195 14.61 24.98 17.99
CA THR A 195 14.45 24.10 16.84
C THR A 195 13.88 24.89 15.68
N ARG A 196 13.97 24.37 14.46
CA ARG A 196 13.35 24.98 13.28
C ARG A 196 11.86 25.31 13.50
N LYS A 197 11.12 24.40 14.15
CA LYS A 197 9.71 24.58 14.49
C LYS A 197 9.50 25.72 15.49
N GLU A 198 10.39 25.85 16.47
CA GLU A 198 10.32 26.91 17.46
C GLU A 198 10.62 28.30 16.87
N ILE A 199 11.59 28.41 15.95
CA ILE A 199 11.86 29.65 15.19
C ILE A 199 10.59 30.10 14.46
N MET A 200 9.96 29.16 13.73
CA MET A 200 8.72 29.44 12.99
C MET A 200 7.56 29.82 13.92
N ARG A 201 7.44 29.18 15.09
CA ARG A 201 6.43 29.51 16.10
C ARG A 201 6.61 30.94 16.62
N LYS A 202 7.84 31.32 16.99
CA LYS A 202 8.18 32.67 17.45
C LYS A 202 7.89 33.74 16.38
N LEU A 203 8.18 33.46 15.10
CA LEU A 203 7.80 34.35 14.00
C LEU A 203 6.29 34.44 13.82
N ARG A 204 5.58 33.30 13.84
CA ARG A 204 4.12 33.25 13.67
C ARG A 204 3.40 34.14 14.69
N VAL A 205 3.76 34.07 15.98
CA VAL A 205 3.19 34.93 17.03
C VAL A 205 3.34 36.41 16.68
N GLN A 206 4.51 36.81 16.18
CA GLN A 206 4.81 38.20 15.84
C GLN A 206 4.07 38.67 14.59
N MET A 207 3.97 37.80 13.58
CA MET A 207 3.24 38.09 12.36
C MET A 207 1.73 38.15 12.60
N THR A 208 1.16 37.27 13.45
CA THR A 208 -0.26 37.35 13.81
C THR A 208 -0.61 38.66 14.51
N ASN A 209 0.28 39.16 15.37
CA ASN A 209 0.08 40.43 16.08
C ASN A 209 0.16 41.65 15.14
N LYS A 210 1.08 41.64 14.15
CA LYS A 210 1.29 42.77 13.23
C LYS A 210 0.43 42.73 11.97
N TYR A 211 0.19 41.53 11.45
CA TYR A 211 -0.56 41.24 10.23
C TYR A 211 -1.62 40.18 10.55
N PRO A 212 -2.70 40.56 11.26
CA PRO A 212 -3.80 39.64 11.51
C PRO A 212 -4.36 39.16 10.16
N ASN A 213 -4.16 37.88 9.86
CA ASN A 213 -4.59 37.30 8.60
C ASN A 213 -6.12 37.38 8.50
N ARG A 214 -6.62 38.30 7.67
CA ARG A 214 -8.05 38.38 7.30
C ARG A 214 -8.56 37.14 6.55
N LEU A 215 -7.69 36.17 6.23
CA LEU A 215 -8.04 34.90 5.61
C LEU A 215 -8.78 33.92 6.56
N GLN A 216 -8.77 34.17 7.88
CA GLN A 216 -9.53 33.38 8.85
C GLN A 216 -11.04 33.68 8.87
N LEU A 217 -11.52 34.72 8.17
CA LEU A 217 -12.96 35.05 8.13
C LEU A 217 -13.71 34.44 6.93
N ARG A 218 -13.05 33.67 6.06
CA ARG A 218 -13.70 33.12 4.85
C ARG A 218 -13.15 31.75 4.44
N SER A 219 -13.20 30.75 5.30
CA SER A 219 -13.17 29.34 4.85
C SER A 219 -14.03 28.44 5.74
N ASN A 220 -15.34 28.59 5.57
CA ASN A 220 -16.27 27.51 5.82
C ASN A 220 -16.09 26.47 4.70
N THR A 221 -15.04 25.65 4.73
CA THR A 221 -14.88 24.48 3.84
C THR A 221 -13.82 23.50 4.39
N LYS A 222 -14.28 22.56 5.21
CA LYS A 222 -13.89 21.12 5.29
C LYS A 222 -12.41 20.67 5.38
N TYR A 223 -11.40 21.53 5.37
CA TYR A 223 -9.98 21.10 5.43
C TYR A 223 -9.24 21.45 6.72
N SER A 224 -9.87 22.21 7.64
CA SER A 224 -9.24 22.61 8.90
C SER A 224 -9.39 21.58 10.04
N ALA A 225 -10.22 20.56 9.88
CA ALA A 225 -10.48 19.56 10.93
C ALA A 225 -9.64 18.27 10.78
N SER A 226 -8.82 18.15 9.75
CA SER A 226 -8.08 16.91 9.47
C SER A 226 -6.69 16.85 10.12
N PHE A 227 -6.25 17.92 10.80
CA PHE A 227 -4.89 17.98 11.38
C PHE A 227 -4.84 17.60 12.87
N LEU A 228 -5.97 17.39 13.54
CA LEU A 228 -6.01 17.13 14.99
C LEU A 228 -6.48 15.73 15.40
N THR A 229 -6.64 14.78 14.47
CA THR A 229 -6.96 13.39 14.82
C THR A 229 -6.08 12.42 14.04
N ILE A 230 -4.88 12.18 14.56
CA ILE A 230 -4.15 10.93 14.29
C ILE A 230 -3.86 10.31 15.66
N GLU A 231 -4.90 9.75 16.28
CA GLU A 231 -4.77 8.62 17.18
C GLU A 231 -5.96 7.69 16.91
N ASP A 232 -5.60 6.42 16.67
CA ASP A 232 -6.44 5.22 16.61
C ASP A 232 -7.65 5.20 15.66
N ALA A 233 -7.46 4.60 14.48
CA ALA A 233 -8.53 3.87 13.80
C ALA A 233 -7.94 2.75 12.94
N SER A 234 -8.31 1.52 13.32
CA SER A 234 -8.07 0.27 12.60
C SER A 234 -8.40 0.35 11.12
N ILE A 235 -7.56 -0.31 10.31
CA ILE A 235 -7.76 -0.53 8.89
C ILE A 235 -8.80 -1.64 8.73
N ASP A 236 -10.02 -1.26 8.33
CA ASP A 236 -10.92 -2.16 7.62
C ASP A 236 -10.67 -2.00 6.12
N VAL A 237 -10.37 -3.12 5.48
CA VAL A 237 -10.22 -3.29 4.04
C VAL A 237 -11.62 -3.43 3.47
N ASP A 238 -12.02 -2.57 2.53
CA ASP A 238 -12.84 -2.95 1.38
C ASP A 238 -13.04 -1.77 0.39
N GLY A 239 -12.95 -2.09 -0.91
CA GLY A 239 -13.78 -1.44 -1.94
C GLY A 239 -13.20 -0.26 -2.73
N GLU A 240 -12.79 -0.57 -3.97
CA GLU A 240 -12.90 0.26 -5.20
C GLU A 240 -12.16 1.61 -5.29
N ALA A 241 -10.99 1.57 -5.94
CA ALA A 241 -10.32 2.77 -6.46
C ALA A 241 -10.69 3.01 -7.93
N ASN A 242 -11.59 3.97 -8.17
CA ASN A 242 -11.83 4.56 -9.49
C ASN A 242 -11.18 5.95 -9.57
N THR A 243 -10.24 6.09 -10.50
CA THR A 243 -9.80 7.27 -11.27
C THR A 243 -9.63 8.62 -10.53
N ILE A 244 -8.38 9.09 -10.40
CA ILE A 244 -8.07 10.52 -10.25
C ILE A 244 -7.01 10.95 -11.28
N VAL A 245 -7.45 11.81 -12.19
CA VAL A 245 -6.66 12.61 -13.12
C VAL A 245 -5.81 13.61 -12.32
N GLY A 246 -4.49 13.62 -12.54
CA GLY A 246 -3.55 14.46 -11.81
C GLY A 246 -2.48 15.08 -12.70
N ALA A 247 -2.47 16.40 -12.72
CA ALA A 247 -1.65 17.32 -13.49
C ALA A 247 -0.13 17.13 -13.37
N ARG A 248 0.53 17.37 -14.51
CA ARG A 248 1.93 17.76 -14.76
C ARG A 248 2.85 17.92 -13.53
N GLY A 249 3.80 17.00 -13.40
CA GLY A 249 5.01 17.19 -12.60
C GLY A 249 5.40 15.92 -11.85
N THR A 250 6.40 15.19 -12.39
CA THR A 250 6.86 13.83 -12.06
C THR A 250 6.01 12.70 -12.67
N PRO A 251 6.59 11.82 -13.51
CA PRO A 251 5.88 10.63 -13.97
C PRO A 251 5.73 9.67 -12.79
N LEU A 252 4.50 9.20 -12.57
CA LEU A 252 4.08 8.23 -11.54
C LEU A 252 4.88 6.91 -11.53
N THR A 253 5.76 6.69 -12.50
CA THR A 253 6.58 5.50 -12.72
C THR A 253 7.55 5.18 -11.57
N LEU A 254 8.09 6.19 -10.87
CA LEU A 254 9.07 5.94 -9.79
C LEU A 254 8.44 5.56 -8.45
N ARG A 255 7.13 5.79 -8.25
CA ARG A 255 6.45 5.45 -6.99
C ARG A 255 6.06 3.97 -6.93
N ILE A 256 5.76 3.36 -8.08
CA ILE A 256 5.40 1.94 -8.19
C ILE A 256 6.62 1.04 -7.87
N ALA A 257 7.82 1.43 -8.28
CA ALA A 257 9.05 0.69 -7.99
C ALA A 257 9.37 0.58 -6.48
N ARG A 258 9.02 1.60 -5.69
CA ARG A 258 9.24 1.60 -4.22
C ARG A 258 8.28 0.65 -3.48
N TYR A 259 7.06 0.47 -4.01
CA TYR A 259 6.07 -0.44 -3.44
C TYR A 259 6.37 -1.91 -3.75
N LEU A 260 6.93 -2.22 -4.92
CA LEU A 260 7.27 -3.61 -5.29
C LEU A 260 8.56 -4.11 -4.62
N SER A 261 9.49 -3.23 -4.26
CA SER A 261 10.74 -3.60 -3.55
C SER A 261 10.55 -3.82 -2.05
N SER A 262 9.58 -3.13 -1.44
CA SER A 262 9.35 -3.21 0.02
C SER A 262 8.50 -4.43 0.44
N GLY A 263 7.97 -5.21 -0.50
CA GLY A 263 7.09 -6.36 -0.24
C GLY A 263 7.74 -7.74 -0.36
N VAL A 264 9.06 -7.84 -0.56
CA VAL A 264 9.76 -9.13 -0.76
C VAL A 264 10.58 -9.56 0.47
N ASN A 265 10.57 -8.79 1.56
CA ASN A 265 11.19 -9.18 2.83
C ASN A 265 10.10 -9.47 3.88
N GLY A 266 9.40 -10.58 3.72
CA GLY A 266 8.47 -11.08 4.73
C GLY A 266 7.54 -12.17 4.20
N LEU A 267 7.94 -13.43 4.45
CA LEU A 267 7.25 -14.71 4.23
C LEU A 267 7.29 -15.30 2.82
#